data_AF-A0A974D320-F1
#
_entry.id   AF-A0A974D320-F1
#
_cell.length_a   1.000
_cell.length_b   1.000
_cell.length_c   1.000
_cell.angle_alpha   90.00
_cell.angle_beta   90.00
_cell.angle_gamma   90.00
#
_symmetry.space_group_name_H-M   'P 1'
#
loop_
_entity.id
_entity.type
_entity.pdbx_description
1 polymer ?
#
loop_
_entity_poly.entity_id
_entity_poly.type
_entity_poly.pdbx_seq_one_letter_code
_entity_poly.pdbx_strand_id
1 'polypeptide(L)'
;MSQSSGPSPRLVDSPLLLQSSDLLCNLGTPLPERIHLPDSLTPSPKNLPPSPIPPTPVSIPTGDWESREELRLRELEEARARAAQMEKTMRWWSDCTANWREKWSKVRAERNKAREEGAQLRSRLEILSKELGALKRERQEAATETEQLRKELERLRGKAAVLESNDHDVEEPVRDVEIEKLTKIKDPDLDDSVQLEGWEIQNGGPSRSPRPRNWEDVSPSEDDATKITALKLRLDESQKVLLKEREDKMLLNKTIEKMEAEISQWKLKCEELNKSRQEAVKQLTLLRERHQDELGRISEDLQDELGVRSSMDKKLAELRAEMEGLQAENAEEWGRRERLETEKLNLERENKKLRLQIQDLEEILTRKRRQTASALDTDLKSIQAELFEKNKELSDLRHSHSKLKKQFHERSSEFTHANRRVEQLESEVKKLRLRVEELKKELGQAEDELDEAQNQTRKLQRTLDEQTELNENLQVQLEHVQSRLRRQQNPPLFGKLRTSRFANDDAVDIGSDPDEDDLQIQVP
;
A
#
# COMPACT_ATOMS: atom_id res chain seq x y z
N MET A 1 -17.62 -73.40 14.12
CA MET A 1 -17.66 -73.41 15.60
C MET A 1 -17.04 -72.10 16.08
N SER A 2 -17.59 -71.46 17.13
CA SER A 2 -17.07 -70.25 17.82
C SER A 2 -16.85 -68.99 16.93
N GLN A 3 -17.46 -67.81 17.11
CA GLN A 3 -17.94 -67.03 18.27
C GLN A 3 -16.87 -66.51 19.25
N SER A 4 -17.13 -65.30 19.78
CA SER A 4 -16.24 -64.40 20.53
C SER A 4 -15.18 -63.69 19.65
N SER A 5 -14.82 -62.41 19.86
CA SER A 5 -15.06 -61.53 21.03
C SER A 5 -15.49 -60.09 20.66
N GLY A 6 -15.99 -59.36 21.67
CA GLY A 6 -16.60 -58.02 21.57
C GLY A 6 -15.68 -56.80 21.77
N PRO A 7 -16.23 -55.60 22.15
CA PRO A 7 -15.71 -54.34 21.62
C PRO A 7 -15.28 -53.24 22.63
N SER A 8 -14.49 -52.28 22.12
CA SER A 8 -14.22 -50.92 22.65
C SER A 8 -13.41 -50.80 23.96
N PRO A 9 -12.65 -49.70 24.14
CA PRO A 9 -13.20 -48.55 24.87
C PRO A 9 -12.95 -47.16 24.19
N ARG A 10 -13.31 -46.07 24.89
CA ARG A 10 -13.39 -44.68 24.39
C ARG A 10 -12.23 -43.78 24.82
N LEU A 11 -11.87 -42.82 23.97
CA LEU A 11 -11.69 -41.38 24.30
C LEU A 11 -12.23 -40.62 23.06
N VAL A 12 -13.36 -39.90 23.12
CA VAL A 12 -13.56 -38.56 23.73
C VAL A 12 -12.72 -37.48 23.05
N ASP A 13 -13.32 -36.80 22.08
CA ASP A 13 -13.11 -35.36 21.87
C ASP A 13 -14.35 -34.70 21.23
N SER A 14 -14.46 -33.36 21.29
CA SER A 14 -15.78 -32.67 21.22
C SER A 14 -16.13 -32.00 19.87
N PRO A 15 -17.41 -32.00 19.43
CA PRO A 15 -17.83 -31.39 18.17
C PRO A 15 -18.36 -29.95 18.33
N LEU A 16 -17.53 -28.94 18.09
CA LEU A 16 -17.95 -27.53 17.97
C LEU A 16 -17.14 -26.76 16.91
N LEU A 17 -17.51 -26.91 15.62
CA LEU A 17 -17.18 -25.95 14.56
C LEU A 17 -18.06 -26.19 13.31
N LEU A 18 -19.30 -25.71 13.33
CA LEU A 18 -20.21 -25.83 12.18
C LEU A 18 -21.26 -24.70 12.10
N GLN A 19 -20.83 -23.44 12.27
CA GLN A 19 -21.72 -22.27 12.17
C GLN A 19 -21.06 -21.01 11.60
N SER A 20 -20.35 -21.13 10.47
CA SER A 20 -19.97 -19.99 9.62
C SER A 20 -19.50 -20.45 8.23
N SER A 21 -20.43 -20.74 7.35
CA SER A 21 -20.19 -20.79 5.90
C SER A 21 -21.41 -20.18 5.22
N ASP A 22 -21.21 -19.08 4.51
CA ASP A 22 -22.28 -18.13 4.24
C ASP A 22 -23.34 -18.60 3.22
N LEU A 23 -24.56 -18.11 3.43
CA LEU A 23 -25.69 -18.29 2.52
C LEU A 23 -25.44 -17.49 1.23
N LEU A 24 -24.95 -18.18 0.20
CA LEU A 24 -24.97 -17.63 -1.16
C LEU A 24 -26.41 -17.42 -1.64
N CYS A 25 -26.66 -16.25 -2.21
CA CYS A 25 -27.82 -15.89 -3.01
C CYS A 25 -29.19 -15.97 -2.30
N ASN A 26 -29.66 -14.83 -1.80
CA ASN A 26 -31.07 -14.48 -1.99
C ASN A 26 -31.28 -12.99 -2.25
N LEU A 27 -32.22 -12.73 -3.15
CA LEU A 27 -32.50 -11.48 -3.87
C LEU A 27 -32.75 -10.26 -2.96
N GLY A 28 -32.15 -9.12 -3.30
CA GLY A 28 -32.45 -7.83 -2.66
C GLY A 28 -31.60 -6.67 -3.15
N THR A 29 -32.08 -5.92 -4.15
CA THR A 29 -31.49 -4.63 -4.55
C THR A 29 -32.10 -3.47 -3.77
N PRO A 30 -31.34 -2.75 -2.93
CA PRO A 30 -31.65 -1.37 -2.60
C PRO A 30 -31.02 -0.42 -3.64
N LEU A 31 -31.83 0.48 -4.17
CA LEU A 31 -31.38 1.69 -4.88
C LEU A 31 -30.50 2.53 -3.92
N PRO A 32 -29.42 3.20 -4.37
CA PRO A 32 -28.64 4.06 -3.46
C PRO A 32 -29.51 5.17 -2.89
N GLU A 33 -29.59 5.25 -1.56
CA GLU A 33 -30.32 6.32 -0.90
C GLU A 33 -29.70 7.68 -1.24
N ARG A 34 -30.52 8.52 -1.86
CA ARG A 34 -30.22 9.93 -2.09
C ARG A 34 -30.14 10.61 -0.73
N ILE A 35 -28.94 10.98 -0.28
CA ILE A 35 -28.78 11.90 0.85
C ILE A 35 -29.47 13.22 0.46
N HIS A 36 -30.64 13.46 1.04
CA HIS A 36 -31.38 14.70 0.83
C HIS A 36 -30.67 15.86 1.56
N LEU A 37 -30.65 17.02 0.90
CA LEU A 37 -30.31 18.28 1.57
C LEU A 37 -31.34 18.54 2.69
N PRO A 38 -30.92 19.07 3.86
CA PRO A 38 -31.85 19.70 4.78
C PRO A 38 -32.33 21.03 4.18
N ASP A 39 -33.63 21.11 3.86
CA ASP A 39 -34.26 22.32 3.31
C ASP A 39 -34.13 23.51 4.27
N SER A 40 -33.19 24.41 3.97
CA SER A 40 -33.02 25.67 4.70
C SER A 40 -34.01 26.70 4.15
N LEU A 41 -35.26 26.61 4.63
CA LEU A 41 -36.33 27.57 4.32
C LEU A 41 -35.86 29.00 4.62
N THR A 42 -35.71 29.82 3.58
CA THR A 42 -35.35 31.25 3.71
C THR A 42 -36.59 32.09 3.99
N PRO A 43 -36.79 32.64 5.21
CA PRO A 43 -37.75 33.71 5.40
C PRO A 43 -37.21 34.99 4.74
N SER A 44 -37.95 35.59 3.81
CA SER A 44 -37.58 36.90 3.24
C SER A 44 -38.01 38.03 4.19
N PRO A 45 -37.09 38.80 4.79
CA PRO A 45 -37.46 40.02 5.50
C PRO A 45 -37.76 41.13 4.49
N LYS A 46 -39.01 41.21 4.03
CA LYS A 46 -39.52 42.44 3.41
C LYS A 46 -39.67 43.52 4.49
N ASN A 47 -38.59 44.27 4.74
CA ASN A 47 -38.61 45.64 5.26
C ASN A 47 -37.17 46.17 5.30
N LEU A 48 -36.87 47.21 4.51
CA LEU A 48 -35.65 47.99 4.67
C LEU A 48 -35.85 48.97 5.83
N PRO A 49 -34.94 49.05 6.81
CA PRO A 49 -34.72 50.29 7.56
C PRO A 49 -34.19 51.36 6.59
N PRO A 50 -34.43 52.67 6.85
CA PRO A 50 -33.73 53.71 6.10
C PRO A 50 -32.22 53.60 6.31
N SER A 51 -31.45 53.86 5.25
CA SER A 51 -29.98 53.83 5.31
C SER A 51 -29.44 54.73 6.43
N PRO A 52 -28.42 54.30 7.19
CA PRO A 52 -27.68 55.22 8.04
C PRO A 52 -27.16 56.39 7.21
N ILE A 53 -27.44 57.60 7.67
CA ILE A 53 -26.85 58.84 7.12
C ILE A 53 -25.32 58.66 7.20
N PRO A 54 -24.55 58.95 6.13
CA PRO A 54 -23.09 58.83 6.19
C PRO A 54 -22.58 59.72 7.33
N PRO A 55 -21.77 59.18 8.26
CA PRO A 55 -21.24 59.99 9.35
C PRO A 55 -20.42 61.13 8.75
N THR A 56 -20.58 62.34 9.30
CA THR A 56 -19.75 63.48 8.95
C THR A 56 -18.27 63.13 9.15
N PRO A 57 -17.35 63.66 8.33
CA PRO A 57 -15.94 63.30 8.40
C PRO A 57 -15.30 63.85 9.68
N VAL A 58 -15.41 63.09 10.77
CA VAL A 58 -14.63 63.29 11.99
C VAL A 58 -13.16 63.20 11.61
N SER A 59 -12.41 64.29 11.87
CA SER A 59 -10.99 64.37 11.53
C SER A 59 -10.20 63.43 12.45
N ILE A 60 -9.93 62.22 11.96
CA ILE A 60 -9.09 61.23 12.67
C ILE A 60 -7.68 61.83 12.84
N PRO A 61 -7.11 61.83 14.06
CA PRO A 61 -5.72 62.27 14.27
C PRO A 61 -4.76 61.50 13.38
N THR A 62 -3.83 62.21 12.74
CA THR A 62 -3.00 61.68 11.64
C THR A 62 -2.02 60.57 12.05
N GLY A 63 -1.90 60.23 13.34
CA GLY A 63 -1.08 59.12 13.85
C GLY A 63 -1.81 57.78 14.04
N ASP A 64 -3.15 57.70 13.90
CA ASP A 64 -3.89 56.44 14.12
C ASP A 64 -3.87 55.51 12.88
N TRP A 65 -3.50 56.04 11.71
CA TRP A 65 -3.48 55.28 10.46
C TRP A 65 -2.38 54.21 10.43
N GLU A 66 -1.20 54.50 10.96
CA GLU A 66 -0.07 53.55 10.99
C GLU A 66 -0.41 52.34 11.88
N SER A 67 -0.90 52.58 13.10
CA SER A 67 -1.39 51.54 14.03
C SER A 67 -2.45 50.62 13.41
N ARG A 68 -3.34 51.20 12.59
CA ARG A 68 -4.47 50.51 11.99
C ARG A 68 -4.09 49.72 10.73
N GLU A 69 -3.17 50.23 9.91
CA GLU A 69 -2.62 49.46 8.80
C GLU A 69 -1.61 48.39 9.29
N GLU A 70 -0.88 48.64 10.39
CA GLU A 70 -0.11 47.61 11.10
C GLU A 70 -1.00 46.46 11.61
N LEU A 71 -2.15 46.77 12.21
CA LEU A 71 -3.10 45.75 12.65
C LEU A 71 -3.62 44.94 11.45
N ARG A 72 -4.00 45.62 10.37
CA ARG A 72 -4.46 44.99 9.13
C ARG A 72 -3.39 44.13 8.45
N LEU A 73 -2.12 44.56 8.49
CA LEU A 73 -0.98 43.77 8.04
C LEU A 73 -0.80 42.51 8.89
N ARG A 74 -0.89 42.61 10.22
CA ARG A 74 -0.87 41.44 11.12
C ARG A 74 -2.03 40.48 10.86
N GLU A 75 -3.25 40.99 10.64
CA GLU A 75 -4.42 40.18 10.26
C GLU A 75 -4.22 39.47 8.92
N LEU A 76 -3.63 40.14 7.92
CA LEU A 76 -3.25 39.53 6.63
C LEU A 76 -2.14 38.48 6.79
N GLU A 77 -1.14 38.73 7.63
CA GLU A 77 -0.08 37.78 7.95
C GLU A 77 -0.63 36.52 8.63
N GLU A 78 -1.54 36.69 9.59
CA GLU A 78 -2.19 35.58 10.27
C GLU A 78 -3.14 34.82 9.33
N ALA A 79 -3.88 35.51 8.46
CA ALA A 79 -4.69 34.88 7.42
C ALA A 79 -3.84 34.05 6.44
N ARG A 80 -2.67 34.57 6.01
CA ARG A 80 -1.68 33.82 5.21
C ARG A 80 -1.14 32.61 5.97
N ALA A 81 -0.82 32.75 7.25
CA ALA A 81 -0.32 31.65 8.08
C ALA A 81 -1.37 30.54 8.26
N ARG A 82 -2.63 30.91 8.53
CA ARG A 82 -3.78 29.98 8.59
C ARG A 82 -3.99 29.28 7.25
N ALA A 83 -3.95 30.01 6.12
CA ALA A 83 -4.07 29.46 4.79
C ALA A 83 -2.92 28.48 4.45
N ALA A 84 -1.68 28.84 4.75
CA ALA A 84 -0.51 27.96 4.57
C ALA A 84 -0.60 26.68 5.43
N GLN A 85 -1.18 26.75 6.62
CA GLN A 85 -1.41 25.59 7.48
C GLN A 85 -2.56 24.70 6.95
N MET A 86 -3.63 25.29 6.41
CA MET A 86 -4.67 24.55 5.66
C MET A 86 -4.07 23.88 4.42
N GLU A 87 -3.18 24.56 3.70
CA GLU A 87 -2.51 24.02 2.51
C GLU A 87 -1.57 22.85 2.80
N LYS A 88 -0.86 22.86 3.94
CA LYS A 88 -0.10 21.69 4.43
C LYS A 88 -1.03 20.53 4.77
N THR A 89 -2.13 20.82 5.45
CA THR A 89 -3.15 19.83 5.85
C THR A 89 -3.80 19.17 4.62
N MET A 90 -4.17 19.99 3.63
CA MET A 90 -4.71 19.54 2.33
C MET A 90 -3.73 18.64 1.57
N ARG A 91 -2.45 19.01 1.50
CA ARG A 91 -1.42 18.16 0.89
C ARG A 91 -1.28 16.83 1.62
N TRP A 92 -1.19 16.83 2.95
CA TRP A 92 -1.12 15.59 3.74
C TRP A 92 -2.32 14.66 3.50
N TRP A 93 -3.55 15.17 3.46
CA TRP A 93 -4.73 14.36 3.10
C TRP A 93 -4.66 13.82 1.66
N SER A 94 -4.11 14.60 0.73
CA SER A 94 -3.88 14.17 -0.66
C SER A 94 -2.86 13.04 -0.75
N ASP A 95 -1.70 13.19 -0.08
CA ASP A 95 -0.63 12.20 -0.02
C ASP A 95 -1.11 10.90 0.64
N CYS A 96 -1.85 10.98 1.76
CA CYS A 96 -2.48 9.83 2.37
C CYS A 96 -3.47 9.13 1.42
N THR A 97 -4.27 9.90 0.67
CA THR A 97 -5.22 9.35 -0.32
C THR A 97 -4.51 8.68 -1.50
N ALA A 98 -3.43 9.29 -1.99
CA ALA A 98 -2.59 8.73 -3.05
C ALA A 98 -1.91 7.43 -2.59
N ASN A 99 -1.30 7.43 -1.40
CA ASN A 99 -0.63 6.27 -0.81
C ASN A 99 -1.60 5.10 -0.56
N TRP A 100 -2.83 5.37 -0.10
CA TRP A 100 -3.89 4.36 -0.01
C TRP A 100 -4.22 3.80 -1.39
N ARG A 101 -4.53 4.66 -2.38
CA ARG A 101 -4.89 4.25 -3.74
C ARG A 101 -3.80 3.39 -4.39
N GLU A 102 -2.53 3.76 -4.21
CA GLU A 102 -1.38 3.03 -4.73
C GLU A 102 -1.27 1.62 -4.09
N LYS A 103 -1.30 1.53 -2.75
CA LYS A 103 -1.30 0.25 -2.01
C LYS A 103 -2.45 -0.66 -2.46
N TRP A 104 -3.65 -0.12 -2.62
CA TRP A 104 -4.82 -0.88 -3.07
C TRP A 104 -4.80 -1.19 -4.57
N SER A 105 -4.07 -0.45 -5.41
CA SER A 105 -3.74 -0.89 -6.77
C SER A 105 -2.76 -2.07 -6.76
N LYS A 106 -1.68 -2.00 -5.96
CA LYS A 106 -0.70 -3.09 -5.80
C LYS A 106 -1.36 -4.39 -5.34
N VAL A 107 -2.11 -4.37 -4.24
CA VAL A 107 -2.85 -5.55 -3.72
C VAL A 107 -3.86 -6.11 -4.75
N ARG A 108 -4.55 -5.25 -5.51
CA ARG A 108 -5.45 -5.72 -6.59
C ARG A 108 -4.69 -6.34 -7.76
N ALA A 109 -3.53 -5.81 -8.12
CA ALA A 109 -2.68 -6.33 -9.18
C ALA A 109 -2.09 -7.70 -8.80
N GLU A 110 -1.53 -7.85 -7.60
CA GLU A 110 -1.01 -9.12 -7.07
C GLU A 110 -2.10 -10.19 -7.01
N ARG A 111 -3.29 -9.84 -6.48
CA ARG A 111 -4.48 -10.72 -6.45
C ARG A 111 -4.95 -11.14 -7.86
N ASN A 112 -4.83 -10.26 -8.86
CA ASN A 112 -5.16 -10.60 -10.24
C ASN A 112 -4.10 -11.52 -10.85
N LYS A 113 -2.82 -11.19 -10.69
CA LYS A 113 -1.67 -12.01 -11.13
C LYS A 113 -1.75 -13.43 -10.58
N ALA A 114 -2.01 -13.60 -9.29
CA ALA A 114 -2.18 -14.92 -8.66
C ALA A 114 -3.41 -15.69 -9.20
N ARG A 115 -4.48 -15.00 -9.65
CA ARG A 115 -5.62 -15.63 -10.32
C ARG A 115 -5.29 -16.08 -11.74
N GLU A 116 -4.53 -15.26 -12.48
CA GLU A 116 -4.07 -15.53 -13.84
C GLU A 116 -3.05 -16.69 -13.86
N GLU A 117 -2.04 -16.65 -12.99
CA GLU A 117 -1.09 -17.76 -12.74
C GLU A 117 -1.84 -19.04 -12.35
N GLY A 118 -2.80 -18.95 -11.42
CA GLY A 118 -3.63 -20.09 -11.05
C GLY A 118 -4.48 -20.63 -12.21
N ALA A 119 -4.91 -19.79 -13.16
CA ALA A 119 -5.63 -20.21 -14.36
C ALA A 119 -4.71 -20.88 -15.39
N GLN A 120 -3.52 -20.32 -15.61
CA GLN A 120 -2.48 -20.89 -16.46
C GLN A 120 -2.04 -22.27 -15.93
N LEU A 121 -1.81 -22.41 -14.62
CA LEU A 121 -1.45 -23.68 -13.99
C LEU A 121 -2.56 -24.73 -14.13
N ARG A 122 -3.85 -24.36 -13.98
CA ARG A 122 -4.98 -25.27 -14.23
C ARG A 122 -5.03 -25.71 -15.70
N SER A 123 -4.89 -24.78 -16.65
CA SER A 123 -4.87 -25.09 -18.09
C SER A 123 -3.70 -26.01 -18.46
N ARG A 124 -2.50 -25.74 -17.94
CA ARG A 124 -1.31 -26.57 -18.19
C ARG A 124 -1.42 -27.96 -17.55
N LEU A 125 -2.04 -28.06 -16.37
CA LEU A 125 -2.36 -29.35 -15.75
C LEU A 125 -3.37 -30.14 -16.59
N GLU A 126 -4.37 -29.48 -17.18
CA GLU A 126 -5.35 -30.13 -18.06
C GLU A 126 -4.69 -30.65 -19.37
N ILE A 127 -3.77 -29.88 -19.96
CA ILE A 127 -2.97 -30.30 -21.12
C ILE A 127 -2.10 -31.53 -20.76
N LEU A 128 -1.29 -31.45 -19.70
CA LEU A 128 -0.45 -32.56 -19.23
C LEU A 128 -1.28 -33.81 -18.86
N SER A 129 -2.52 -33.62 -18.37
CA SER A 129 -3.44 -34.73 -18.07
C SER A 129 -3.96 -35.42 -19.35
N LYS A 130 -4.18 -34.66 -20.43
CA LYS A 130 -4.57 -35.19 -21.75
C LYS A 130 -3.39 -35.91 -22.41
N GLU A 131 -2.18 -35.37 -22.34
CA GLU A 131 -0.94 -35.99 -22.81
C GLU A 131 -0.65 -37.29 -22.06
N LEU A 132 -0.73 -37.29 -20.72
CA LEU A 132 -0.61 -38.51 -19.92
C LEU A 132 -1.71 -39.54 -20.26
N GLY A 133 -2.90 -39.08 -20.64
CA GLY A 133 -3.98 -39.92 -21.16
C GLY A 133 -3.68 -40.53 -22.54
N ALA A 134 -3.00 -39.79 -23.42
CA ALA A 134 -2.56 -40.26 -24.73
C ALA A 134 -1.44 -41.30 -24.60
N LEU A 135 -0.36 -40.98 -23.88
CA LEU A 135 0.76 -41.89 -23.64
C LEU A 135 0.32 -43.19 -22.95
N LYS A 136 -0.72 -43.15 -22.10
CA LYS A 136 -1.32 -44.36 -21.50
C LYS A 136 -2.07 -45.23 -22.51
N ARG A 137 -2.69 -44.64 -23.53
CA ARG A 137 -3.35 -45.36 -24.63
C ARG A 137 -2.33 -45.95 -25.60
N GLU A 138 -1.38 -45.16 -26.07
CA GLU A 138 -0.28 -45.62 -26.95
C GLU A 138 0.50 -46.78 -26.32
N ARG A 139 0.82 -46.69 -25.02
CA ARG A 139 1.45 -47.78 -24.26
C ARG A 139 0.56 -49.02 -24.16
N GLN A 140 -0.77 -48.86 -24.12
CA GLN A 140 -1.72 -49.99 -24.08
C GLN A 140 -1.90 -50.63 -25.47
N GLU A 141 -1.90 -49.82 -26.52
CA GLU A 141 -1.96 -50.22 -27.92
C GLU A 141 -0.69 -51.02 -28.28
N ALA A 142 0.51 -50.49 -28.01
CA ALA A 142 1.78 -51.20 -28.17
C ALA A 142 1.89 -52.47 -27.30
N ALA A 143 1.27 -52.49 -26.10
CA ALA A 143 1.18 -53.70 -25.29
C ALA A 143 0.25 -54.76 -25.91
N THR A 144 -0.80 -54.36 -26.62
CA THR A 144 -1.64 -55.30 -27.38
C THR A 144 -0.98 -55.77 -28.67
N GLU A 145 -0.22 -54.92 -29.37
CA GLU A 145 0.54 -55.31 -30.57
C GLU A 145 1.66 -56.31 -30.24
N THR A 146 2.46 -56.03 -29.20
CA THR A 146 3.53 -56.97 -28.76
C THR A 146 2.97 -58.32 -28.29
N GLU A 147 1.75 -58.34 -27.74
CA GLU A 147 1.04 -59.56 -27.36
C GLU A 147 0.43 -60.31 -28.57
N GLN A 148 -0.03 -59.59 -29.60
CA GLN A 148 -0.44 -60.18 -30.88
C GLN A 148 0.77 -60.79 -31.61
N LEU A 149 1.89 -60.06 -31.69
CA LEU A 149 3.14 -60.53 -32.30
C LEU A 149 3.71 -61.74 -31.55
N ARG A 150 3.62 -61.81 -30.21
CA ARG A 150 3.94 -63.03 -29.45
C ARG A 150 3.10 -64.22 -29.90
N LYS A 151 1.78 -64.06 -29.97
CA LYS A 151 0.86 -65.13 -30.40
C LYS A 151 1.08 -65.55 -31.85
N GLU A 152 1.44 -64.62 -32.72
CA GLU A 152 1.83 -64.92 -34.10
C GLU A 152 3.17 -65.68 -34.17
N LEU A 153 4.17 -65.30 -33.37
CA LEU A 153 5.43 -66.04 -33.25
C LEU A 153 5.21 -67.45 -32.67
N GLU A 154 4.35 -67.62 -31.66
CA GLU A 154 3.98 -68.96 -31.16
C GLU A 154 3.25 -69.78 -32.23
N ARG A 155 2.32 -69.18 -32.99
CA ARG A 155 1.63 -69.82 -34.11
C ARG A 155 2.60 -70.25 -35.22
N LEU A 156 3.59 -69.42 -35.55
CA LEU A 156 4.62 -69.72 -36.55
C LEU A 156 5.60 -70.78 -36.05
N ARG A 157 6.01 -70.71 -34.78
CA ARG A 157 6.84 -71.73 -34.12
C ARG A 157 6.13 -73.08 -34.01
N GLY A 158 4.83 -73.08 -33.72
CA GLY A 158 3.98 -74.27 -33.75
C GLY A 158 3.86 -74.87 -35.15
N LYS A 159 3.72 -74.04 -36.19
CA LYS A 159 3.76 -74.50 -37.59
C LYS A 159 5.12 -75.07 -37.99
N ALA A 160 6.22 -74.45 -37.57
CA ALA A 160 7.56 -74.97 -37.80
C ALA A 160 7.76 -76.35 -37.12
N ALA A 161 7.36 -76.49 -35.85
CA ALA A 161 7.43 -77.77 -35.14
C ALA A 161 6.53 -78.86 -35.76
N VAL A 162 5.39 -78.50 -36.36
CA VAL A 162 4.55 -79.44 -37.12
C VAL A 162 5.23 -79.85 -38.44
N LEU A 163 5.97 -78.96 -39.10
CA LEU A 163 6.75 -79.29 -40.30
C LEU A 163 7.98 -80.17 -39.97
N GLU A 164 8.68 -79.89 -38.87
CA GLU A 164 9.78 -80.74 -38.36
C GLU A 164 9.32 -82.15 -37.92
N SER A 165 8.01 -82.35 -37.67
CA SER A 165 7.47 -83.65 -37.27
C SER A 165 7.12 -84.59 -38.43
N ASN A 166 7.32 -84.15 -39.68
CA ASN A 166 6.83 -84.85 -40.87
C ASN A 166 7.94 -85.08 -41.92
N ASP A 167 9.03 -85.72 -41.47
CA ASP A 167 10.14 -86.18 -42.30
C ASP A 167 9.70 -87.32 -43.24
N HIS A 168 9.70 -87.08 -44.56
CA HIS A 168 9.85 -88.03 -45.66
C HIS A 168 9.99 -87.27 -47.00
N ASP A 169 11.13 -87.46 -47.68
CA ASP A 169 11.45 -87.23 -49.10
C ASP A 169 10.80 -86.05 -49.87
N VAL A 170 11.63 -85.08 -50.28
CA VAL A 170 11.91 -84.76 -51.70
C VAL A 170 13.07 -83.77 -51.82
N GLU A 171 13.79 -83.82 -52.95
CA GLU A 171 14.99 -83.02 -53.27
C GLU A 171 14.77 -81.50 -53.23
N GLU A 172 15.84 -80.74 -52.99
CA GLU A 172 15.90 -79.27 -53.10
C GLU A 172 16.50 -78.84 -54.46
N PRO A 173 15.68 -78.52 -55.49
CA PRO A 173 16.18 -77.92 -56.71
C PRO A 173 16.34 -76.41 -56.54
N VAL A 174 17.58 -75.93 -56.66
CA VAL A 174 17.88 -74.51 -56.89
C VAL A 174 17.06 -73.99 -58.07
N ARG A 175 16.44 -72.82 -57.92
CA ARG A 175 15.69 -72.16 -59.00
C ARG A 175 16.12 -70.71 -59.18
N ASP A 176 16.87 -70.49 -60.25
CA ASP A 176 17.04 -69.16 -60.84
C ASP A 176 15.69 -68.58 -61.28
N VAL A 177 15.57 -67.26 -61.25
CA VAL A 177 14.38 -66.52 -61.70
C VAL A 177 14.64 -65.92 -63.08
N GLU A 178 14.67 -66.77 -64.11
CA GLU A 178 14.43 -66.31 -65.47
C GLU A 178 12.92 -66.11 -65.67
N ILE A 179 12.49 -64.85 -65.84
CA ILE A 179 11.15 -64.52 -66.32
C ILE A 179 11.27 -64.07 -67.77
N GLU A 180 11.02 -64.99 -68.69
CA GLU A 180 10.92 -64.68 -70.11
C GLU A 180 9.69 -65.34 -70.71
N LYS A 181 8.67 -64.54 -71.08
CA LYS A 181 8.33 -64.28 -72.49
C LYS A 181 6.97 -63.58 -72.71
N LEU A 182 7.01 -62.65 -73.68
CA LEU A 182 6.01 -62.45 -74.73
C LEU A 182 4.61 -61.90 -74.36
N THR A 183 4.47 -60.58 -74.49
CA THR A 183 3.34 -60.01 -75.25
C THR A 183 3.72 -59.89 -76.73
N LYS A 184 2.73 -59.89 -77.64
CA LYS A 184 2.88 -59.95 -79.11
C LYS A 184 1.86 -58.99 -79.77
N ILE A 185 1.96 -58.73 -81.09
CA ILE A 185 1.27 -57.71 -81.94
C ILE A 185 2.23 -56.51 -82.19
N LYS A 186 2.52 -56.03 -83.42
CA LYS A 186 2.05 -56.40 -84.79
C LYS A 186 3.13 -56.12 -85.88
N ASP A 187 2.82 -56.52 -87.11
CA ASP A 187 3.56 -56.39 -88.40
C ASP A 187 3.24 -55.03 -89.12
N PRO A 188 3.70 -54.70 -90.36
CA PRO A 188 4.95 -55.01 -91.12
C PRO A 188 5.54 -53.79 -91.92
N ASP A 189 6.49 -54.07 -92.85
CA ASP A 189 6.80 -53.39 -94.13
C ASP A 189 7.62 -52.07 -94.26
N LEU A 190 8.22 -51.93 -95.46
CA LEU A 190 9.01 -50.85 -96.10
C LEU A 190 10.41 -50.57 -95.49
N ASP A 191 11.54 -50.58 -96.21
CA ASP A 191 11.94 -50.12 -97.57
C ASP A 191 12.34 -48.63 -97.64
N ASP A 192 13.65 -48.39 -97.80
CA ASP A 192 14.23 -47.29 -98.57
C ASP A 192 15.65 -47.71 -99.05
N SER A 193 16.21 -47.00 -100.03
CA SER A 193 17.27 -47.47 -100.93
C SER A 193 18.51 -46.54 -100.95
N VAL A 194 19.09 -46.33 -102.15
CA VAL A 194 19.87 -45.14 -102.58
C VAL A 194 21.42 -45.17 -102.39
N GLN A 195 22.12 -45.49 -103.50
CA GLN A 195 23.40 -44.86 -104.00
C GLN A 195 24.74 -45.17 -103.27
N LEU A 196 25.96 -45.12 -103.87
CA LEU A 196 26.54 -45.16 -105.25
C LEU A 196 28.08 -45.49 -105.06
N GLU A 197 29.08 -45.45 -105.96
CA GLU A 197 29.27 -45.07 -107.38
C GLU A 197 30.52 -45.77 -108.00
N GLY A 198 30.43 -46.16 -109.28
CA GLY A 198 31.58 -46.28 -110.21
C GLY A 198 32.58 -47.44 -109.99
N TRP A 199 33.43 -47.79 -110.96
CA TRP A 199 33.68 -47.24 -112.32
C TRP A 199 33.86 -48.36 -113.36
N GLU A 200 33.62 -48.05 -114.63
CA GLU A 200 33.87 -48.93 -115.79
C GLU A 200 35.36 -49.05 -116.14
N ILE A 201 35.78 -50.17 -116.77
CA ILE A 201 36.72 -50.14 -117.91
C ILE A 201 36.20 -51.07 -119.02
N GLN A 202 36.36 -50.62 -120.25
CA GLN A 202 35.80 -51.19 -121.49
C GLN A 202 36.88 -51.92 -122.33
N ASN A 203 36.44 -52.60 -123.39
CA ASN A 203 37.21 -53.21 -124.50
C ASN A 203 37.73 -54.65 -124.25
N GLY A 204 37.76 -55.54 -125.25
CA GLY A 204 37.25 -55.39 -126.63
C GLY A 204 37.50 -56.64 -127.49
N GLY A 205 36.78 -56.77 -128.61
CA GLY A 205 37.07 -57.78 -129.63
C GLY A 205 38.38 -57.50 -130.39
N PRO A 206 38.85 -58.43 -131.25
CA PRO A 206 38.10 -58.67 -132.48
C PRO A 206 38.02 -60.13 -132.95
N SER A 207 37.03 -60.39 -133.81
CA SER A 207 36.93 -61.61 -134.62
C SER A 207 37.91 -61.61 -135.80
N ARG A 208 38.49 -62.78 -136.13
CA ARG A 208 38.95 -63.08 -137.49
C ARG A 208 38.98 -64.59 -137.77
N SER A 209 38.10 -65.03 -138.67
CA SER A 209 38.24 -66.31 -139.40
C SER A 209 39.34 -66.17 -140.48
N PRO A 210 39.96 -67.28 -140.92
CA PRO A 210 39.61 -67.74 -142.27
C PRO A 210 39.44 -69.27 -142.41
N ARG A 211 38.70 -69.68 -143.44
CA ARG A 211 38.49 -71.07 -143.88
C ARG A 211 39.42 -71.41 -145.09
N PRO A 212 39.28 -72.56 -145.78
CA PRO A 212 40.39 -73.46 -146.12
C PRO A 212 41.18 -73.08 -147.39
N ARG A 213 42.26 -73.82 -147.67
CA ARG A 213 43.07 -73.75 -148.90
C ARG A 213 43.62 -75.14 -149.26
N ASN A 214 43.71 -75.43 -150.57
CA ASN A 214 43.65 -76.73 -151.28
C ASN A 214 44.25 -77.99 -150.61
N TRP A 215 45.10 -78.79 -151.29
CA TRP A 215 45.59 -78.71 -152.68
C TRP A 215 45.66 -80.11 -153.32
N GLU A 216 45.67 -80.13 -154.66
CA GLU A 216 45.81 -81.33 -155.48
C GLU A 216 47.26 -81.88 -155.56
N ASP A 217 47.32 -83.22 -155.62
CA ASP A 217 48.21 -84.08 -156.42
C ASP A 217 49.68 -83.68 -156.65
N VAL A 218 50.56 -84.39 -155.94
CA VAL A 218 51.84 -84.89 -156.50
C VAL A 218 51.93 -86.37 -156.16
N SER A 219 52.25 -87.21 -157.14
CA SER A 219 52.32 -88.66 -156.97
C SER A 219 53.44 -89.07 -156.00
N PRO A 220 53.20 -90.01 -155.06
CA PRO A 220 54.19 -90.38 -154.06
C PRO A 220 55.36 -91.16 -154.68
N SER A 221 56.54 -90.57 -154.65
CA SER A 221 57.77 -91.35 -154.48
C SER A 221 57.83 -91.87 -153.03
N GLU A 222 58.63 -92.90 -152.76
CA GLU A 222 58.58 -93.63 -151.47
C GLU A 222 58.84 -92.75 -150.24
N ASP A 223 59.54 -91.62 -150.41
CA ASP A 223 59.76 -90.61 -149.36
C ASP A 223 58.47 -89.94 -148.84
N ASP A 224 57.44 -89.73 -149.66
CA ASP A 224 56.27 -88.91 -149.26
C ASP A 224 55.32 -89.62 -148.29
N ALA A 225 55.33 -90.95 -148.28
CA ALA A 225 54.65 -91.73 -147.24
C ALA A 225 55.19 -91.41 -145.83
N THR A 226 56.50 -91.14 -145.72
CA THR A 226 57.13 -90.73 -144.45
C THR A 226 56.66 -89.33 -144.03
N LYS A 227 56.54 -88.38 -144.97
CA LYS A 227 56.08 -87.00 -144.69
C LYS A 227 54.62 -86.96 -144.26
N ILE A 228 53.73 -87.70 -144.92
CA ILE A 228 52.31 -87.80 -144.51
C ILE A 228 52.20 -88.43 -143.12
N THR A 229 53.03 -89.43 -142.82
CA THR A 229 53.06 -90.07 -141.50
C THR A 229 53.59 -89.12 -140.42
N ALA A 230 54.66 -88.36 -140.71
CA ALA A 230 55.19 -87.34 -139.81
C ALA A 230 54.21 -86.17 -139.57
N LEU A 231 53.44 -85.77 -140.59
CA LEU A 231 52.39 -84.76 -140.45
C LEU A 231 51.19 -85.26 -139.64
N LYS A 232 50.80 -86.54 -139.78
CA LYS A 232 49.80 -87.18 -138.90
C LYS A 232 50.29 -87.22 -137.45
N LEU A 233 51.48 -87.77 -137.20
CA LEU A 233 52.06 -87.80 -135.85
C LEU A 233 52.15 -86.40 -135.23
N ARG A 234 52.55 -85.38 -135.99
CA ARG A 234 52.59 -83.98 -135.52
C ARG A 234 51.19 -83.39 -135.27
N LEU A 235 50.18 -83.78 -136.04
CA LEU A 235 48.79 -83.42 -135.79
C LEU A 235 48.27 -84.10 -134.52
N ASP A 236 48.50 -85.40 -134.36
CA ASP A 236 48.08 -86.20 -133.20
C ASP A 236 48.75 -85.71 -131.92
N GLU A 237 50.06 -85.38 -131.97
CA GLU A 237 50.77 -84.73 -130.88
C GLU A 237 50.18 -83.34 -130.57
N SER A 238 49.83 -82.54 -131.59
CA SER A 238 49.18 -81.24 -131.35
C SER A 238 47.77 -81.35 -130.77
N GLN A 239 47.00 -82.38 -131.13
CA GLN A 239 45.69 -82.66 -130.55
C GLN A 239 45.81 -83.13 -129.10
N LYS A 240 46.82 -83.96 -128.81
CA LYS A 240 47.16 -84.41 -127.45
C LYS A 240 47.63 -83.26 -126.57
N VAL A 241 48.43 -82.32 -127.11
CA VAL A 241 48.79 -81.06 -126.43
C VAL A 241 47.53 -80.22 -126.18
N LEU A 242 46.66 -80.00 -127.18
CA LEU A 242 45.41 -79.25 -127.02
C LEU A 242 44.41 -79.90 -126.03
N LEU A 243 44.39 -81.23 -125.93
CA LEU A 243 43.62 -81.94 -124.91
C LEU A 243 44.21 -81.70 -123.53
N LYS A 244 45.54 -81.84 -123.37
CA LYS A 244 46.22 -81.52 -122.11
C LYS A 244 46.04 -80.06 -121.71
N GLU A 245 46.15 -79.10 -122.64
CA GLU A 245 45.91 -77.68 -122.37
C GLU A 245 44.46 -77.40 -121.93
N ARG A 246 43.48 -78.18 -122.43
CA ARG A 246 42.09 -78.12 -121.94
C ARG A 246 41.93 -78.73 -120.54
N GLU A 247 42.62 -79.83 -120.25
CA GLU A 247 42.65 -80.46 -118.93
C GLU A 247 43.34 -79.54 -117.90
N ASP A 248 44.54 -79.04 -118.21
CA ASP A 248 45.28 -78.05 -117.43
C ASP A 248 44.44 -76.77 -117.24
N LYS A 249 43.72 -76.29 -118.27
CA LYS A 249 42.76 -75.18 -118.11
C LYS A 249 41.57 -75.51 -117.20
N MET A 250 41.00 -76.72 -117.27
CA MET A 250 39.94 -77.14 -116.36
C MET A 250 40.44 -77.27 -114.91
N LEU A 251 41.70 -77.69 -114.71
CA LEU A 251 42.33 -77.71 -113.40
C LEU A 251 42.58 -76.28 -112.88
N LEU A 252 43.10 -75.39 -113.73
CA LEU A 252 43.29 -73.97 -113.39
C LEU A 252 41.97 -73.29 -113.03
N ASN A 253 40.91 -73.47 -113.82
CA ASN A 253 39.56 -72.97 -113.50
C ASN A 253 39.09 -73.48 -112.12
N LYS A 254 39.19 -74.78 -111.83
CA LYS A 254 38.83 -75.34 -110.51
C LYS A 254 39.68 -74.76 -109.37
N THR A 255 40.95 -74.44 -109.61
CA THR A 255 41.77 -73.73 -108.60
C THR A 255 41.35 -72.28 -108.42
N ILE A 256 40.95 -71.57 -109.50
CA ILE A 256 40.41 -70.21 -109.42
C ILE A 256 39.09 -70.21 -108.65
N GLU A 257 38.12 -71.06 -109.02
CA GLU A 257 36.84 -71.24 -108.34
C GLU A 257 37.02 -71.53 -106.84
N LYS A 258 38.00 -72.38 -106.48
CA LYS A 258 38.36 -72.66 -105.08
C LYS A 258 38.95 -71.45 -104.36
N MET A 259 39.85 -70.71 -104.99
CA MET A 259 40.45 -69.49 -104.40
C MET A 259 39.41 -68.36 -104.28
N GLU A 260 38.46 -68.24 -105.21
CA GLU A 260 37.34 -67.29 -105.16
C GLU A 260 36.34 -67.65 -104.04
N ALA A 261 36.07 -68.94 -103.85
CA ALA A 261 35.28 -69.43 -102.72
C ALA A 261 35.99 -69.16 -101.37
N GLU A 262 37.30 -69.41 -101.28
CA GLU A 262 38.10 -69.07 -100.08
C GLU A 262 38.13 -67.57 -99.81
N ILE A 263 38.36 -66.73 -100.82
CA ILE A 263 38.28 -65.26 -100.71
C ILE A 263 36.90 -64.82 -100.21
N SER A 264 35.82 -65.44 -100.71
CA SER A 264 34.45 -65.13 -100.28
C SER A 264 34.19 -65.56 -98.84
N GLN A 265 34.70 -66.72 -98.42
CA GLN A 265 34.64 -67.18 -97.04
C GLN A 265 35.43 -66.25 -96.09
N TRP A 266 36.62 -65.81 -96.49
CA TRP A 266 37.42 -64.86 -95.71
C TRP A 266 36.76 -63.48 -95.60
N LYS A 267 36.09 -62.98 -96.66
CA LYS A 267 35.29 -61.74 -96.60
C LYS A 267 34.18 -61.84 -95.56
N LEU A 268 33.34 -62.88 -95.64
CA LEU A 268 32.26 -63.12 -94.67
C LEU A 268 32.80 -63.19 -93.24
N LYS A 269 33.91 -63.91 -93.02
CA LYS A 269 34.55 -64.00 -91.71
C LYS A 269 35.11 -62.66 -91.20
N CYS A 270 35.62 -61.81 -92.09
CA CYS A 270 36.02 -60.44 -91.74
C CYS A 270 34.80 -59.56 -91.38
N GLU A 271 33.67 -59.74 -92.05
CA GLU A 271 32.42 -59.03 -91.73
C GLU A 271 31.82 -59.49 -90.38
N GLU A 272 31.82 -60.79 -90.10
CA GLU A 272 31.44 -61.38 -88.81
C GLU A 272 32.30 -60.84 -87.67
N LEU A 273 33.62 -60.86 -87.83
CA LEU A 273 34.57 -60.28 -86.86
C LEU A 273 34.37 -58.77 -86.69
N ASN A 274 34.00 -58.05 -87.75
CA ASN A 274 33.68 -56.62 -87.67
C ASN A 274 32.37 -56.35 -86.90
N LYS A 275 31.32 -57.16 -87.12
CA LYS A 275 30.06 -57.10 -86.36
C LYS A 275 30.28 -57.40 -84.87
N SER A 276 30.96 -58.52 -84.56
CA SER A 276 31.32 -58.90 -83.19
C SER A 276 32.17 -57.83 -82.49
N ARG A 277 33.12 -57.21 -83.20
CA ARG A 277 33.90 -56.06 -82.70
C ARG A 277 33.02 -54.84 -82.41
N GLN A 278 32.06 -54.51 -83.28
CA GLN A 278 31.13 -53.40 -83.05
C GLN A 278 30.19 -53.66 -81.88
N GLU A 279 29.73 -54.90 -81.72
CA GLU A 279 28.92 -55.35 -80.58
C GLU A 279 29.71 -55.26 -79.27
N ALA A 280 30.95 -55.74 -79.24
CA ALA A 280 31.84 -55.60 -78.09
C ALA A 280 32.08 -54.13 -77.71
N VAL A 281 32.30 -53.25 -78.70
CA VAL A 281 32.43 -51.79 -78.47
C VAL A 281 31.13 -51.20 -77.91
N LYS A 282 29.95 -51.56 -78.45
CA LYS A 282 28.65 -51.11 -77.92
C LYS A 282 28.44 -51.55 -76.46
N GLN A 283 28.78 -52.80 -76.13
CA GLN A 283 28.66 -53.31 -74.75
C GLN A 283 29.64 -52.61 -73.80
N LEU A 284 30.87 -52.30 -74.24
CA LEU A 284 31.83 -51.52 -73.46
C LEU A 284 31.37 -50.07 -73.23
N THR A 285 30.76 -49.43 -74.23
CA THR A 285 30.15 -48.10 -74.08
C THR A 285 29.00 -48.13 -73.08
N LEU A 286 28.04 -49.07 -73.23
CA LEU A 286 26.92 -49.24 -72.30
C LEU A 286 27.37 -49.56 -70.87
N LEU A 287 28.44 -50.34 -70.69
CA LEU A 287 29.02 -50.62 -69.38
C LEU A 287 29.66 -49.37 -68.77
N ARG A 288 30.38 -48.58 -69.58
CA ARG A 288 30.96 -47.29 -69.17
C ARG A 288 29.88 -46.28 -68.77
N GLU A 289 28.78 -46.22 -69.52
CA GLU A 289 27.63 -45.35 -69.23
C GLU A 289 26.99 -45.74 -67.89
N ARG A 290 26.66 -47.02 -67.68
CA ARG A 290 26.15 -47.51 -66.37
C ARG A 290 27.09 -47.21 -65.21
N HIS A 291 28.41 -47.40 -65.39
CA HIS A 291 29.38 -47.05 -64.35
C HIS A 291 29.47 -45.53 -64.10
N GLN A 292 29.26 -44.71 -65.14
CA GLN A 292 29.25 -43.25 -65.01
C GLN A 292 27.98 -42.75 -64.30
N ASP A 293 26.82 -43.36 -64.56
CA ASP A 293 25.56 -43.09 -63.87
C ASP A 293 25.64 -43.49 -62.39
N GLU A 294 26.21 -44.66 -62.09
CA GLU A 294 26.35 -45.17 -60.72
C GLU A 294 27.36 -44.33 -59.91
N LEU A 295 28.47 -43.90 -60.53
CA LEU A 295 29.37 -42.91 -59.92
C LEU A 295 28.68 -41.55 -59.69
N GLY A 296 27.71 -41.19 -60.54
CA GLY A 296 26.85 -40.02 -60.35
C GLY A 296 26.01 -40.14 -59.09
N ARG A 297 25.26 -41.24 -58.95
CA ARG A 297 24.43 -41.54 -57.77
C ARG A 297 25.24 -41.54 -56.48
N ILE A 298 26.35 -42.29 -56.44
CA ILE A 298 27.23 -42.36 -55.26
C ILE A 298 27.78 -40.97 -54.89
N SER A 299 27.98 -40.07 -55.86
CA SER A 299 28.40 -38.69 -55.59
C SER A 299 27.27 -37.81 -55.06
N GLU A 300 26.03 -38.03 -55.50
CA GLU A 300 24.83 -37.34 -55.05
C GLU A 300 24.45 -37.79 -53.61
N ASP A 301 24.40 -39.10 -53.37
CA ASP A 301 24.20 -39.70 -52.04
C ASP A 301 25.22 -39.17 -51.02
N LEU A 302 26.51 -39.15 -51.39
CA LEU A 302 27.59 -38.62 -50.55
C LEU A 302 27.44 -37.11 -50.30
N GLN A 303 26.96 -36.33 -51.27
CA GLN A 303 26.71 -34.90 -51.10
C GLN A 303 25.55 -34.64 -50.14
N ASP A 304 24.48 -35.44 -50.20
CA ASP A 304 23.36 -35.37 -49.27
C ASP A 304 23.73 -35.85 -47.86
N GLU A 305 24.53 -36.92 -47.72
CA GLU A 305 25.10 -37.31 -46.41
C GLU A 305 25.96 -36.19 -45.79
N LEU A 306 26.77 -35.50 -46.60
CA LEU A 306 27.55 -34.33 -46.16
C LEU A 306 26.63 -33.15 -45.79
N GLY A 307 25.53 -32.95 -46.50
CA GLY A 307 24.49 -31.97 -46.18
C GLY A 307 23.80 -32.25 -44.84
N VAL A 308 23.35 -33.49 -44.64
CA VAL A 308 22.78 -33.97 -43.37
C VAL A 308 23.80 -33.82 -42.24
N ARG A 309 25.06 -34.20 -42.46
CA ARG A 309 26.12 -34.06 -41.46
C ARG A 309 26.38 -32.60 -41.08
N SER A 310 26.47 -31.71 -42.07
CA SER A 310 26.57 -30.26 -41.86
C SER A 310 25.39 -29.71 -41.04
N SER A 311 24.17 -30.20 -41.26
CA SER A 311 23.00 -29.81 -40.46
C SER A 311 23.10 -30.30 -38.99
N MET A 312 23.63 -31.51 -38.78
CA MET A 312 23.84 -32.08 -37.45
C MET A 312 24.94 -31.35 -36.68
N ASP A 313 26.08 -31.05 -37.33
CA ASP A 313 27.20 -30.35 -36.70
C ASP A 313 26.80 -28.90 -36.30
N LYS A 314 25.93 -28.23 -37.08
CA LYS A 314 25.29 -26.95 -36.67
C LYS A 314 24.41 -27.12 -35.43
N LYS A 315 23.52 -28.10 -35.41
CA LYS A 315 22.63 -28.35 -34.26
C LYS A 315 23.41 -28.74 -32.98
N LEU A 316 24.54 -29.42 -33.13
CA LEU A 316 25.48 -29.70 -32.03
C LEU A 316 26.20 -28.44 -31.54
N ALA A 317 26.44 -27.44 -32.39
CA ALA A 317 26.98 -26.15 -31.98
C ALA A 317 25.91 -25.29 -31.27
N GLU A 318 24.68 -25.27 -31.78
CA GLU A 318 23.52 -24.60 -31.15
C GLU A 318 23.26 -25.12 -29.73
N LEU A 319 23.18 -26.45 -29.56
CA LEU A 319 22.99 -27.08 -28.25
C LEU A 319 24.16 -26.85 -27.27
N ARG A 320 25.39 -26.65 -27.78
CA ARG A 320 26.54 -26.26 -26.93
C ARG A 320 26.42 -24.81 -26.46
N ALA A 321 26.08 -23.89 -27.36
CA ALA A 321 25.86 -22.49 -27.01
C ALA A 321 24.69 -22.31 -26.04
N GLU A 322 23.61 -23.08 -26.19
CA GLU A 322 22.49 -23.12 -25.22
C GLU A 322 22.95 -23.62 -23.85
N MET A 323 23.73 -24.71 -23.80
CA MET A 323 24.31 -25.24 -22.56
C MET A 323 25.30 -24.26 -21.87
N GLU A 324 26.09 -23.52 -22.65
CA GLU A 324 26.99 -22.47 -22.13
C GLU A 324 26.21 -21.26 -21.60
N GLY A 325 25.15 -20.85 -22.31
CA GLY A 325 24.23 -19.80 -21.86
C GLY A 325 23.54 -20.15 -20.54
N LEU A 326 22.96 -21.36 -20.45
CA LEU A 326 22.33 -21.84 -19.22
C LEU A 326 23.31 -21.98 -18.04
N GLN A 327 24.60 -22.25 -18.30
CA GLN A 327 25.63 -22.23 -17.25
C GLN A 327 25.93 -20.81 -16.78
N ALA A 328 25.98 -19.83 -17.68
CA ALA A 328 26.17 -18.42 -17.35
C ALA A 328 24.98 -17.83 -16.57
N GLU A 329 23.75 -18.11 -16.99
CA GLU A 329 22.51 -17.70 -16.30
C GLU A 329 22.44 -18.28 -14.88
N ASN A 330 22.76 -19.58 -14.72
CA ASN A 330 22.83 -20.25 -13.42
C ASN A 330 23.86 -19.57 -12.50
N ALA A 331 25.05 -19.22 -13.03
CA ALA A 331 26.07 -18.50 -12.28
C ALA A 331 25.63 -17.07 -11.88
N GLU A 332 24.93 -16.33 -12.76
CA GLU A 332 24.37 -15.02 -12.40
C GLU A 332 23.31 -15.14 -11.31
N GLU A 333 22.40 -16.11 -11.40
CA GLU A 333 21.35 -16.33 -10.40
C GLU A 333 21.91 -16.81 -9.05
N TRP A 334 23.00 -17.58 -9.01
CA TRP A 334 23.74 -17.82 -7.76
C TRP A 334 24.29 -16.53 -7.16
N GLY A 335 24.95 -15.69 -7.97
CA GLY A 335 25.43 -14.37 -7.52
C GLY A 335 24.29 -13.41 -7.14
N ARG A 336 23.11 -13.55 -7.73
CA ARG A 336 21.88 -12.80 -7.39
C ARG A 336 21.31 -13.25 -6.06
N ARG A 337 21.23 -14.56 -5.85
CA ARG A 337 20.81 -15.19 -4.59
C ARG A 337 21.69 -14.75 -3.43
N GLU A 338 23.02 -14.81 -3.59
CA GLU A 338 23.97 -14.41 -2.54
C GLU A 338 23.76 -12.94 -2.12
N ARG A 339 23.65 -12.03 -3.11
CA ARG A 339 23.34 -10.60 -2.85
C ARG A 339 22.05 -10.44 -2.06
N LEU A 340 20.96 -11.07 -2.49
CA LEU A 340 19.66 -11.01 -1.79
C LEU A 340 19.71 -11.64 -0.39
N GLU A 341 20.51 -12.67 -0.18
CA GLU A 341 20.72 -13.31 1.13
C GLU A 341 21.51 -12.39 2.08
N THR A 342 22.52 -11.67 1.59
CA THR A 342 23.23 -10.64 2.39
C THR A 342 22.34 -9.43 2.71
N GLU A 343 21.51 -8.98 1.76
CA GLU A 343 20.55 -7.89 1.96
C GLU A 343 19.47 -8.27 2.99
N LYS A 344 18.88 -9.47 2.87
CA LYS A 344 17.96 -10.05 3.86
C LYS A 344 18.59 -10.03 5.26
N LEU A 345 19.82 -10.53 5.42
CA LEU A 345 20.49 -10.57 6.72
C LEU A 345 20.76 -9.17 7.29
N ASN A 346 20.96 -8.15 6.45
CA ASN A 346 21.07 -6.77 6.89
C ASN A 346 19.71 -6.20 7.33
N LEU A 347 18.65 -6.41 6.54
CA LEU A 347 17.29 -6.01 6.89
C LEU A 347 16.79 -6.69 8.19
N GLU A 348 17.15 -7.95 8.43
CA GLU A 348 16.85 -8.65 9.69
C GLU A 348 17.56 -8.00 10.90
N ARG A 349 18.83 -7.58 10.76
CA ARG A 349 19.58 -6.85 11.79
C ARG A 349 18.97 -5.48 12.07
N GLU A 350 18.60 -4.74 11.03
CA GLU A 350 17.95 -3.43 11.15
C GLU A 350 16.56 -3.54 11.75
N ASN A 351 15.76 -4.53 11.34
CA ASN A 351 14.44 -4.77 11.92
C ASN A 351 14.54 -5.13 13.42
N LYS A 352 15.54 -5.92 13.82
CA LYS A 352 15.84 -6.19 15.24
C LYS A 352 16.21 -4.92 16.00
N LYS A 353 17.05 -4.06 15.43
CA LYS A 353 17.43 -2.76 16.02
C LYS A 353 16.21 -1.84 16.20
N LEU A 354 15.36 -1.73 15.17
CA LEU A 354 14.14 -0.90 15.22
C LEU A 354 13.13 -1.41 16.26
N ARG A 355 12.95 -2.73 16.41
CA ARG A 355 12.10 -3.32 17.47
C ARG A 355 12.60 -2.95 18.87
N LEU A 356 13.91 -3.02 19.10
CA LEU A 356 14.49 -2.61 20.39
C LEU A 356 14.29 -1.11 20.64
N GLN A 357 14.51 -0.26 19.64
CA GLN A 357 14.27 1.18 19.77
C GLN A 357 12.79 1.53 20.03
N ILE A 358 11.84 0.77 19.47
CA ILE A 358 10.41 0.90 19.78
C ILE A 358 10.15 0.51 21.25
N GLN A 359 10.68 -0.64 21.70
CA GLN A 359 10.55 -1.12 23.08
C GLN A 359 11.14 -0.11 24.09
N ASP A 360 12.33 0.43 23.83
CA ASP A 360 12.97 1.46 24.68
C ASP A 360 12.09 2.72 24.79
N LEU A 361 11.51 3.17 23.68
CA LEU A 361 10.62 4.34 23.64
C LEU A 361 9.28 4.06 24.35
N GLU A 362 8.74 2.86 24.24
CA GLU A 362 7.54 2.43 24.97
C GLU A 362 7.79 2.34 26.49
N GLU A 363 8.96 1.86 26.93
CA GLU A 363 9.35 1.90 28.34
C GLU A 363 9.51 3.35 28.83
N ILE A 364 10.18 4.22 28.07
CA ILE A 364 10.32 5.65 28.41
C ILE A 364 8.95 6.34 28.49
N LEU A 365 8.02 6.04 27.57
CA LEU A 365 6.67 6.61 27.58
C LEU A 365 5.82 6.10 28.75
N THR A 366 5.85 4.80 29.05
CA THR A 366 5.13 4.23 30.19
C THR A 366 5.70 4.71 31.53
N ARG A 367 7.03 4.81 31.65
CA ARG A 367 7.73 5.41 32.79
C ARG A 367 7.34 6.88 32.99
N LYS A 368 7.36 7.69 31.93
CA LYS A 368 6.91 9.10 32.00
C LYS A 368 5.43 9.21 32.40
N ARG A 369 4.53 8.42 31.80
CA ARG A 369 3.11 8.38 32.19
C ARG A 369 2.94 8.06 33.68
N ARG A 370 3.67 7.07 34.21
CA ARG A 370 3.64 6.72 35.63
C ARG A 370 4.19 7.83 36.53
N GLN A 371 5.26 8.50 36.11
CA GLN A 371 5.82 9.65 36.84
C GLN A 371 4.85 10.84 36.89
N THR A 372 4.26 11.23 35.75
CA THR A 372 3.25 12.30 35.68
C THR A 372 2.00 11.96 36.50
N ALA A 373 1.50 10.73 36.39
CA ALA A 373 0.35 10.30 37.19
C ALA A 373 0.64 10.32 38.70
N SER A 374 1.84 9.90 39.12
CA SER A 374 2.25 9.94 40.52
C SER A 374 2.41 11.37 41.06
N ALA A 375 2.88 12.32 40.23
CA ALA A 375 2.99 13.72 40.62
C ALA A 375 1.60 14.37 40.78
N LEU A 376 0.70 14.14 39.82
CA LEU A 376 -0.67 14.64 39.89
C LEU A 376 -1.46 14.06 41.08
N ASP A 377 -1.19 12.79 41.45
CA ASP A 377 -1.76 12.16 42.65
C ASP A 377 -1.21 12.76 43.96
N THR A 378 0.07 13.12 44.03
CA THR A 378 0.62 13.84 45.19
C THR A 378 0.11 15.27 45.29
N ASP A 379 0.03 15.99 44.17
CA ASP A 379 -0.45 17.37 44.13
C ASP A 379 -1.94 17.45 44.52
N LEU A 380 -2.75 16.54 43.99
CA LEU A 380 -4.17 16.40 44.34
C LEU A 380 -4.38 16.10 45.84
N LYS A 381 -3.51 15.29 46.45
CA LYS A 381 -3.53 15.01 47.90
C LYS A 381 -3.12 16.22 48.74
N SER A 382 -2.14 17.01 48.30
CA SER A 382 -1.78 18.28 48.97
C SER A 382 -2.96 19.26 48.93
N ILE A 383 -3.51 19.49 47.74
CA ILE A 383 -4.65 20.41 47.54
C ILE A 383 -5.88 19.95 48.34
N GLN A 384 -6.14 18.64 48.46
CA GLN A 384 -7.21 18.12 49.31
C GLN A 384 -6.96 18.37 50.81
N ALA A 385 -5.73 18.21 51.30
CA ALA A 385 -5.38 18.48 52.69
C ALA A 385 -5.45 19.98 53.02
N GLU A 386 -4.93 20.84 52.14
CA GLU A 386 -5.03 22.29 52.25
C GLU A 386 -6.49 22.76 52.23
N LEU A 387 -7.32 22.23 51.32
CA LEU A 387 -8.75 22.52 51.27
C LEU A 387 -9.50 22.05 52.53
N PHE A 388 -9.11 20.92 53.13
CA PHE A 388 -9.68 20.47 54.39
C PHE A 388 -9.37 21.43 55.54
N GLU A 389 -8.09 21.79 55.73
CA GLU A 389 -7.68 22.74 56.77
C GLU A 389 -8.28 24.14 56.55
N LYS A 390 -8.41 24.61 55.29
CA LYS A 390 -9.09 25.88 55.00
C LYS A 390 -10.59 25.84 55.30
N ASN A 391 -11.27 24.70 55.11
CA ASN A 391 -12.68 24.56 55.53
C ASN A 391 -12.84 24.54 57.06
N LYS A 392 -11.86 23.97 57.78
CA LYS A 392 -11.77 23.98 59.25
C LYS A 392 -11.51 25.38 59.80
N GLU A 393 -10.49 26.09 59.31
CA GLU A 393 -10.24 27.51 59.61
C GLU A 393 -11.50 28.37 59.39
N LEU A 394 -12.17 28.19 58.25
CA LEU A 394 -13.39 28.93 57.91
C LEU A 394 -14.54 28.62 58.89
N SER A 395 -14.62 27.39 59.40
CA SER A 395 -15.61 26.98 60.40
C SER A 395 -15.31 27.57 61.78
N ASP A 396 -14.03 27.63 62.17
CA ASP A 396 -13.57 28.29 63.40
C ASP A 396 -13.76 29.82 63.35
N LEU A 397 -13.53 30.44 62.18
CA LEU A 397 -13.86 31.85 61.92
C LEU A 397 -15.38 32.12 61.99
N ARG A 398 -16.22 31.22 61.46
CA ARG A 398 -17.68 31.30 61.61
C ARG A 398 -18.10 31.20 63.09
N HIS A 399 -17.49 30.31 63.86
CA HIS A 399 -17.78 30.16 65.29
C HIS A 399 -17.35 31.39 66.09
N SER A 400 -16.12 31.88 65.90
CA SER A 400 -15.60 33.06 66.60
C SER A 400 -16.37 34.34 66.25
N HIS A 401 -16.71 34.55 64.96
CA HIS A 401 -17.61 35.64 64.55
C HIS A 401 -18.99 35.54 65.20
N SER A 402 -19.57 34.34 65.28
CA SER A 402 -20.86 34.11 65.97
C SER A 402 -20.79 34.45 67.46
N LYS A 403 -19.69 34.08 68.14
CA LYS A 403 -19.42 34.44 69.54
C LYS A 403 -19.25 35.95 69.72
N LEU A 404 -18.45 36.59 68.88
CA LEU A 404 -18.21 38.04 68.94
C LEU A 404 -19.49 38.84 68.66
N LYS A 405 -20.34 38.37 67.74
CA LYS A 405 -21.66 38.97 67.46
C LYS A 405 -22.60 38.92 68.67
N LYS A 406 -22.56 37.86 69.48
CA LYS A 406 -23.31 37.79 70.75
C LYS A 406 -22.77 38.80 71.76
N GLN A 407 -21.45 38.82 71.98
CA GLN A 407 -20.79 39.77 72.89
C GLN A 407 -21.04 41.23 72.49
N PHE A 408 -21.05 41.55 71.20
CA PHE A 408 -21.43 42.87 70.71
C PHE A 408 -22.89 43.22 71.03
N HIS A 409 -23.82 42.27 70.87
CA HIS A 409 -25.22 42.49 71.22
C HIS A 409 -25.44 42.65 72.73
N GLU A 410 -24.72 41.88 73.55
CA GLU A 410 -24.69 41.99 75.02
C GLU A 410 -24.16 43.38 75.45
N ARG A 411 -22.98 43.80 74.95
CA ARG A 411 -22.45 45.15 75.23
C ARG A 411 -23.33 46.27 74.67
N SER A 412 -24.01 46.06 73.55
CA SER A 412 -24.96 47.02 72.98
C SER A 412 -26.19 47.17 73.87
N SER A 413 -26.72 46.09 74.46
CA SER A 413 -27.86 46.21 75.38
C SER A 413 -27.44 46.86 76.69
N GLU A 414 -26.32 46.46 77.29
CA GLU A 414 -25.70 47.13 78.45
C GLU A 414 -25.57 48.64 78.22
N PHE A 415 -25.03 49.06 77.06
CA PHE A 415 -24.90 50.47 76.71
C PHE A 415 -26.26 51.19 76.67
N THR A 416 -27.31 50.58 76.12
CA THR A 416 -28.66 51.18 76.17
C THR A 416 -29.24 51.27 77.59
N HIS A 417 -28.89 50.36 78.49
CA HIS A 417 -29.27 50.46 79.90
C HIS A 417 -28.49 51.57 80.63
N ALA A 418 -27.20 51.71 80.36
CA ALA A 418 -26.38 52.80 80.89
C ALA A 418 -26.86 54.17 80.38
N ASN A 419 -27.17 54.30 79.08
CA ASN A 419 -27.66 55.55 78.48
C ASN A 419 -28.98 56.00 79.13
N ARG A 420 -29.93 55.08 79.33
CA ARG A 420 -31.18 55.36 80.06
C ARG A 420 -30.93 55.83 81.50
N ARG A 421 -29.92 55.29 82.19
CA ARG A 421 -29.54 55.73 83.55
C ARG A 421 -28.91 57.13 83.54
N VAL A 422 -28.15 57.47 82.50
CA VAL A 422 -27.65 58.84 82.28
C VAL A 422 -28.80 59.80 81.97
N GLU A 423 -29.73 59.44 81.09
CA GLU A 423 -30.95 60.23 80.79
C GLU A 423 -31.80 60.50 82.05
N GLN A 424 -31.93 59.50 82.93
CA GLN A 424 -32.60 59.63 84.23
C GLN A 424 -31.89 60.64 85.15
N LEU A 425 -30.58 60.47 85.35
CA LEU A 425 -29.76 61.38 86.17
C LEU A 425 -29.73 62.81 85.58
N GLU A 426 -29.68 62.97 84.27
CA GLU A 426 -29.87 64.26 83.61
C GLU A 426 -31.22 64.89 83.92
N SER A 427 -32.30 64.09 83.95
CA SER A 427 -33.64 64.59 84.29
C SER A 427 -33.73 65.05 85.75
N GLU A 428 -33.02 64.37 86.65
CA GLU A 428 -32.93 64.73 88.07
C GLU A 428 -32.09 65.98 88.28
N VAL A 429 -30.92 66.09 87.62
CA VAL A 429 -30.12 67.32 87.60
C VAL A 429 -30.90 68.50 87.03
N LYS A 430 -31.74 68.29 86.01
CA LYS A 430 -32.64 69.33 85.46
C LYS A 430 -33.71 69.76 86.48
N LYS A 431 -34.34 68.82 87.20
CA LYS A 431 -35.29 69.13 88.29
C LYS A 431 -34.62 69.88 89.46
N LEU A 432 -33.46 69.41 89.90
CA LEU A 432 -32.71 70.03 91.00
C LEU A 432 -32.25 71.44 90.64
N ARG A 433 -31.77 71.68 89.41
CA ARG A 433 -31.47 73.03 88.91
C ARG A 433 -32.70 73.93 88.96
N LEU A 434 -33.86 73.45 88.51
CA LEU A 434 -35.11 74.25 88.58
C LEU A 434 -35.50 74.58 90.03
N ARG A 435 -35.40 73.62 90.97
CA ARG A 435 -35.67 73.90 92.39
C ARG A 435 -34.62 74.83 93.02
N VAL A 436 -33.37 74.83 92.56
CA VAL A 436 -32.34 75.80 92.97
C VAL A 436 -32.67 77.22 92.47
N GLU A 437 -33.11 77.39 91.21
CA GLU A 437 -33.54 78.72 90.74
C GLU A 437 -34.85 79.18 91.42
N GLU A 438 -35.74 78.26 91.79
CA GLU A 438 -36.93 78.55 92.59
C GLU A 438 -36.55 78.96 94.03
N LEU A 439 -35.65 78.23 94.71
CA LEU A 439 -35.12 78.58 96.02
C LEU A 439 -34.37 79.93 96.03
N LYS A 440 -33.61 80.26 94.99
CA LYS A 440 -32.98 81.59 94.83
C LYS A 440 -34.03 82.71 94.74
N LYS A 441 -35.17 82.44 94.07
CA LYS A 441 -36.26 83.40 93.97
C LYS A 441 -37.00 83.54 95.31
N GLU A 442 -37.27 82.44 96.00
CA GLU A 442 -37.82 82.44 97.37
C GLU A 442 -36.89 83.22 98.34
N LEU A 443 -35.57 83.02 98.23
CA LEU A 443 -34.57 83.77 99.00
C LEU A 443 -34.60 85.27 98.69
N GLY A 444 -34.55 85.66 97.40
CA GLY A 444 -34.62 87.08 97.02
C GLY A 444 -35.91 87.77 97.47
N GLN A 445 -37.04 87.05 97.48
CA GLN A 445 -38.30 87.56 98.03
C GLN A 445 -38.24 87.73 99.56
N ALA A 446 -37.57 86.84 100.28
CA ALA A 446 -37.33 86.99 101.72
C ALA A 446 -36.32 88.12 102.04
N GLU A 447 -35.37 88.38 101.16
CA GLU A 447 -34.45 89.53 101.24
C GLU A 447 -35.20 90.85 101.00
N ASP A 448 -36.08 90.93 99.98
CA ASP A 448 -36.99 92.06 99.74
C ASP A 448 -37.91 92.32 100.95
N GLU A 449 -38.53 91.26 101.52
CA GLU A 449 -39.38 91.35 102.71
C GLU A 449 -38.60 91.81 103.96
N LEU A 450 -37.35 91.35 104.11
CA LEU A 450 -36.47 91.80 105.19
C LEU A 450 -36.11 93.28 105.05
N ASP A 451 -35.84 93.77 103.84
CA ASP A 451 -35.50 95.18 103.62
C ASP A 451 -36.75 96.09 103.72
N GLU A 452 -37.94 95.63 103.33
CA GLU A 452 -39.23 96.26 103.66
C GLU A 452 -39.42 96.33 105.18
N ALA A 453 -39.22 95.22 105.90
CA ALA A 453 -39.33 95.18 107.37
C ALA A 453 -38.31 96.11 108.06
N GLN A 454 -37.05 96.12 107.61
CA GLN A 454 -36.05 97.08 108.08
C GLN A 454 -36.47 98.52 107.78
N ASN A 455 -37.03 98.80 106.60
CA ASN A 455 -37.55 100.13 106.28
C ASN A 455 -38.74 100.53 107.16
N GLN A 456 -39.59 99.57 107.57
CA GLN A 456 -40.62 99.80 108.59
C GLN A 456 -40.01 100.07 109.97
N THR A 457 -38.99 99.32 110.41
CA THR A 457 -38.24 99.61 111.64
C THR A 457 -37.61 100.99 111.60
N ARG A 458 -36.95 101.38 110.50
CA ARG A 458 -36.37 102.72 110.28
C ARG A 458 -37.45 103.82 110.30
N LYS A 459 -38.69 103.56 109.86
CA LYS A 459 -39.83 104.50 109.97
C LYS A 459 -40.31 104.61 111.43
N LEU A 460 -40.58 103.48 112.07
CA LEU A 460 -41.04 103.40 113.46
C LEU A 460 -40.03 103.99 114.45
N GLN A 461 -38.72 103.84 114.19
CA GLN A 461 -37.69 104.47 115.00
C GLN A 461 -37.78 106.00 114.92
N ARG A 462 -37.85 106.60 113.72
CA ARG A 462 -38.04 108.06 113.58
C ARG A 462 -39.30 108.53 114.31
N THR A 463 -40.42 107.82 114.19
CA THR A 463 -41.65 108.17 114.92
C THR A 463 -41.52 107.98 116.44
N LEU A 464 -40.71 107.03 116.91
CA LEU A 464 -40.37 106.89 118.33
C LEU A 464 -39.48 108.06 118.80
N ASP A 465 -38.49 108.46 118.00
CA ASP A 465 -37.61 109.59 118.27
C ASP A 465 -38.42 110.90 118.33
N GLU A 466 -39.30 111.16 117.35
CA GLU A 466 -40.28 112.26 117.33
C GLU A 466 -41.17 112.28 118.59
N GLN A 467 -41.70 111.12 119.01
CA GLN A 467 -42.48 111.00 120.25
C GLN A 467 -41.61 111.18 121.51
N THR A 468 -40.31 110.91 121.44
CA THR A 468 -39.36 111.11 122.55
C THR A 468 -39.02 112.59 122.68
N GLU A 469 -38.69 113.30 121.58
CA GLU A 469 -38.53 114.76 121.56
C GLU A 469 -39.79 115.50 122.05
N LEU A 470 -40.98 114.99 121.73
CA LEU A 470 -42.24 115.53 122.26
C LEU A 470 -42.40 115.31 123.76
N ASN A 471 -42.02 114.14 124.29
CA ASN A 471 -42.01 113.89 125.73
C ASN A 471 -40.96 114.75 126.45
N GLU A 472 -39.76 114.91 125.89
CA GLU A 472 -38.72 115.79 126.44
C GLU A 472 -39.17 117.26 126.45
N ASN A 473 -39.80 117.75 125.38
CA ASN A 473 -40.41 119.09 125.37
C ASN A 473 -41.49 119.26 126.45
N LEU A 474 -42.37 118.27 126.64
CA LEU A 474 -43.39 118.29 127.69
C LEU A 474 -42.76 118.21 129.10
N GLN A 475 -41.65 117.49 129.25
CA GLN A 475 -40.92 117.37 130.51
C GLN A 475 -40.17 118.66 130.86
N VAL A 476 -39.56 119.34 129.87
CA VAL A 476 -39.00 120.69 130.03
C VAL A 476 -40.10 121.70 130.38
N GLN A 477 -41.30 121.60 129.80
CA GLN A 477 -42.45 122.44 130.19
C GLN A 477 -42.89 122.16 131.64
N LEU A 478 -42.92 120.89 132.06
CA LEU A 478 -43.17 120.50 133.46
C LEU A 478 -42.13 121.10 134.42
N GLU A 479 -40.84 121.02 134.09
CA GLU A 479 -39.77 121.64 134.88
C GLU A 479 -39.90 123.18 134.91
N HIS A 480 -40.35 123.81 133.82
CA HIS A 480 -40.59 125.25 133.77
C HIS A 480 -41.76 125.66 134.68
N VAL A 481 -42.83 124.88 134.74
CA VAL A 481 -43.97 125.08 135.64
C VAL A 481 -43.57 124.83 137.10
N GLN A 482 -42.84 123.74 137.38
CA GLN A 482 -42.29 123.48 138.73
C GLN A 482 -41.33 124.59 139.19
N SER A 483 -40.52 125.13 138.29
CA SER A 483 -39.59 126.23 138.59
C SER A 483 -40.32 127.55 138.88
N ARG A 484 -41.43 127.84 138.18
CA ARG A 484 -42.28 129.01 138.48
C ARG A 484 -43.06 128.86 139.79
N LEU A 485 -43.40 127.65 140.19
CA LEU A 485 -44.11 127.38 141.46
C LEU A 485 -43.18 127.43 142.70
N ARG A 486 -41.86 127.25 142.54
CA ARG A 486 -40.87 127.12 143.63
C ARG A 486 -40.51 128.40 144.41
N ARG A 487 -41.18 129.55 144.21
CA ARG A 487 -40.83 130.83 144.87
C ARG A 487 -41.82 131.34 145.92
N GLN A 488 -42.85 130.57 146.27
CA GLN A 488 -43.64 130.79 147.48
C GLN A 488 -44.06 129.43 148.06
N GLN A 489 -43.75 129.21 149.35
CA GLN A 489 -43.68 127.90 150.04
C GLN A 489 -42.56 126.95 149.57
N ASN A 490 -41.99 126.27 150.58
CA ASN A 490 -40.86 125.32 150.59
C ASN A 490 -40.91 124.66 152.01
N PRO A 491 -40.36 123.46 152.29
CA PRO A 491 -39.57 122.56 151.45
C PRO A 491 -40.25 121.20 151.13
N PRO A 492 -39.65 120.31 150.31
CA PRO A 492 -40.42 119.32 149.54
C PRO A 492 -39.91 117.84 149.56
N LEU A 493 -40.71 116.95 148.95
CA LEU A 493 -40.36 115.79 148.08
C LEU A 493 -39.33 114.71 148.59
N PHE A 494 -39.31 113.46 148.11
CA PHE A 494 -39.59 112.93 146.76
C PHE A 494 -40.32 111.56 146.79
N GLY A 495 -40.78 111.05 145.65
CA GLY A 495 -41.54 109.80 145.59
C GLY A 495 -41.27 108.86 144.41
N LYS A 496 -41.56 107.58 144.66
CA LYS A 496 -42.11 106.49 143.80
C LYS A 496 -41.82 106.43 142.29
N LEU A 497 -41.49 105.20 141.84
CA LEU A 497 -41.88 104.49 140.60
C LEU A 497 -42.08 105.35 139.33
N ARG A 498 -41.46 105.07 138.18
CA ARG A 498 -41.30 103.76 137.50
C ARG A 498 -40.48 104.00 136.22
N THR A 499 -39.83 102.97 135.64
CA THR A 499 -39.71 102.78 134.18
C THR A 499 -38.99 101.45 133.88
N SER A 500 -39.06 100.99 132.62
CA SER A 500 -38.50 99.74 132.10
C SER A 500 -37.53 100.02 130.95
N ARG A 501 -36.86 98.96 130.48
CA ARG A 501 -36.16 98.78 129.17
C ARG A 501 -34.68 99.19 129.03
N PHE A 502 -33.95 98.16 128.57
CA PHE A 502 -32.98 98.14 127.47
C PHE A 502 -31.50 98.49 127.68
N ALA A 503 -30.74 97.98 126.68
CA ALA A 503 -29.41 98.36 126.24
C ALA A 503 -28.19 97.68 126.93
N ASN A 504 -27.56 96.81 126.13
CA ASN A 504 -26.12 96.54 125.99
C ASN A 504 -25.51 95.27 126.63
N ASP A 505 -24.47 94.68 126.02
CA ASP A 505 -24.22 94.46 124.58
C ASP A 505 -23.13 93.38 124.39
N ASP A 506 -23.04 92.86 123.17
CA ASP A 506 -21.86 92.34 122.45
C ASP A 506 -20.85 91.31 123.05
N ALA A 507 -20.52 90.36 122.13
CA ALA A 507 -19.18 89.80 121.83
C ALA A 507 -18.69 88.41 122.35
N VAL A 508 -18.14 87.63 121.38
CA VAL A 508 -17.10 86.56 121.39
C VAL A 508 -17.26 85.29 122.26
N ASP A 509 -16.75 84.10 121.92
CA ASP A 509 -16.23 83.44 120.67
C ASP A 509 -15.95 81.94 120.96
N ILE A 510 -15.60 81.12 119.95
CA ILE A 510 -15.12 79.71 120.02
C ILE A 510 -16.23 78.69 120.39
N GLY A 511 -16.45 77.54 119.72
CA GLY A 511 -15.64 76.68 118.84
C GLY A 511 -15.48 75.29 119.51
N SER A 512 -15.56 74.13 118.85
CA SER A 512 -15.66 73.81 117.41
C SER A 512 -16.32 72.42 117.19
N ASP A 513 -16.65 72.12 115.94
CA ASP A 513 -16.82 70.76 115.36
C ASP A 513 -15.44 70.00 115.34
N PRO A 514 -15.33 68.71 114.89
CA PRO A 514 -16.34 67.72 114.49
C PRO A 514 -16.13 66.38 115.28
N ASP A 515 -16.18 65.10 114.83
CA ASP A 515 -16.37 64.44 113.52
C ASP A 515 -16.68 62.91 113.64
N GLU A 516 -17.15 62.29 112.54
CA GLU A 516 -17.26 60.83 112.20
C GLU A 516 -18.08 59.89 113.16
N ASP A 517 -18.58 58.69 112.81
CA ASP A 517 -18.45 57.85 111.59
C ASP A 517 -19.61 56.83 111.38
N ASP A 518 -19.62 56.21 110.19
CA ASP A 518 -20.04 54.85 109.79
C ASP A 518 -21.43 54.24 110.17
N LEU A 519 -22.33 54.17 109.17
CA LEU A 519 -23.38 53.13 109.06
C LEU A 519 -23.58 52.66 107.60
N GLN A 520 -22.76 51.70 107.18
CA GLN A 520 -23.13 50.32 106.77
C GLN A 520 -24.38 50.06 105.86
N ILE A 521 -24.38 48.89 105.18
CA ILE A 521 -25.40 48.30 104.25
C ILE A 521 -25.18 48.72 102.78
N GLN A 522 -24.62 47.94 101.83
CA GLN A 522 -24.78 46.52 101.41
C GLN A 522 -25.71 46.34 100.19
N VAL A 523 -25.10 46.24 98.98
CA VAL A 523 -25.52 45.44 97.80
C VAL A 523 -26.85 45.83 97.10
N PRO A 524 -26.96 45.84 95.73
CA PRO A 524 -26.08 45.23 94.73
C PRO A 524 -25.41 46.18 93.71
#